data_AF-A0A7W6FN06-F1
#
_entry.id   AF-A0A7W6FN06-F1
#
_cell.length_a   1.000
_cell.length_b   1.000
_cell.length_c   1.000
_cell.angle_alpha   90.00
_cell.angle_beta   90.00
_cell.angle_gamma   90.00
#
_symmetry.space_group_name_H-M   'P 1'
#
loop_
_entity.id
_entity.type
_entity.pdbx_description
1 polymer ?
#
loop_
_entity_poly.entity_id
_entity_poly.type
_entity_poly.pdbx_seq_one_letter_code
_entity_poly.pdbx_strand_id
1 'polypeptide(L)'
;DVLDPTQTRQVAAYVWGLTNTPSDRSLAEAGKQVFVDNCAACHGEDAKGKAEMGAPDLADAIWLKARGEDAIIRQVASPKHGVMPAWAGRLGDTTVKELTIFVHSLGGGT
;
A
#
# COMPACT_ATOMS: atom_id res chain seq x y z
N ASP A 1 3.09 16.62 12.63
CA ASP A 1 3.26 15.39 11.84
C ASP A 1 3.69 14.24 12.73
N VAL A 2 3.19 13.04 12.42
CA VAL A 2 3.43 11.81 13.22
C VAL A 2 4.85 11.26 13.00
N LEU A 3 5.42 11.48 11.81
CA LEU A 3 6.78 11.09 11.46
C LEU A 3 7.61 12.31 11.07
N ASP A 4 8.87 12.34 11.49
CA ASP A 4 9.84 13.33 11.01
C ASP A 4 10.45 12.92 9.64
N PRO A 5 11.21 13.81 8.96
CA PRO A 5 11.81 13.51 7.66
C PRO A 5 12.84 12.37 7.65
N THR A 6 13.44 12.07 8.80
CA THR A 6 14.37 10.94 8.95
C THR A 6 13.60 9.65 9.11
N GLN A 7 12.59 9.62 9.98
CA GLN A 7 11.69 8.48 10.16
C GLN A 7 10.96 8.11 8.87
N THR A 8 10.56 9.11 8.09
CA THR A 8 9.94 8.92 6.77
C THR A 8 10.90 8.20 5.80
N ARG A 9 12.18 8.56 5.80
CA ARG A 9 13.21 7.89 4.98
C ARG A 9 13.50 6.48 5.47
N GLN A 10 13.57 6.28 6.78
CA GLN A 10 13.77 4.98 7.40
C GLN A 10 12.67 4.00 7.02
N VAL A 11 11.39 4.37 7.22
CA VAL A 11 10.27 3.50 6.87
C VAL A 11 10.18 3.24 5.37
N ALA A 12 10.52 4.22 4.52
CA ALA A 12 10.58 4.03 3.08
C ALA A 12 11.65 3.01 2.65
N ALA A 13 12.86 3.11 3.23
CA ALA A 13 13.94 2.16 2.98
C ALA A 13 13.57 0.75 3.48
N TYR A 14 12.92 0.64 4.63
CA TYR A 14 12.44 -0.65 5.15
C TYR A 14 11.42 -1.30 4.22
N VAL A 15 10.37 -0.55 3.85
CA VAL A 15 9.29 -1.05 2.98
C VAL A 15 9.83 -1.43 1.60
N TRP A 16 10.69 -0.60 1.00
CA TRP A 16 11.34 -0.93 -0.26
C TRP A 16 12.21 -2.19 -0.14
N GLY A 17 12.91 -2.32 0.99
CA GLY A 17 13.77 -3.45 1.35
C GLY A 17 13.05 -4.79 1.55
N LEU A 18 11.72 -4.82 1.68
CA LEU A 18 10.96 -6.07 1.82
C LEU A 18 11.07 -6.95 0.57
N THR A 19 11.09 -6.32 -0.61
CA THR A 19 11.12 -7.02 -1.90
C THR A 19 12.22 -6.56 -2.85
N ASN A 20 12.99 -5.54 -2.46
CA ASN A 20 14.09 -4.98 -3.25
C ASN A 20 15.32 -4.74 -2.37
N THR A 21 16.41 -4.28 -2.98
CA THR A 21 17.59 -3.82 -2.25
C THR A 21 17.40 -2.36 -1.81
N PRO A 22 17.49 -2.03 -0.52
CA PRO A 22 17.41 -0.65 -0.03
C PRO A 22 18.66 0.15 -0.42
N SER A 23 18.49 1.47 -0.53
CA SER A 23 19.57 2.42 -0.79
C SER A 23 20.58 2.46 0.37
N ASP A 24 20.08 2.31 1.60
CA ASP A 24 20.86 2.23 2.83
C ASP A 24 20.25 1.20 3.78
N ARG A 25 21.02 0.15 4.08
CA ARG A 25 20.60 -0.92 5.00
C ARG A 25 20.39 -0.41 6.42
N SER A 26 21.19 0.54 6.90
CA SER A 26 21.05 1.08 8.25
C SER A 26 19.73 1.82 8.45
N LEU A 27 19.27 2.52 7.40
CA LEU A 27 17.95 3.16 7.39
C LEU A 27 16.83 2.13 7.40
N ALA A 28 16.97 1.04 6.64
CA ALA A 28 15.98 -0.03 6.62
C ALA A 28 15.85 -0.75 7.97
N GLU A 29 16.96 -1.03 8.66
CA GLU A 29 16.93 -1.64 10.00
C GLU A 29 16.22 -0.73 11.02
N ALA A 30 16.54 0.57 11.02
CA ALA A 30 15.84 1.54 11.88
C ALA A 30 14.36 1.70 11.49
N GLY A 31 14.05 1.62 10.19
CA GLY A 31 12.71 1.75 9.64
C GLY A 31 11.75 0.64 10.05
N LYS A 32 12.28 -0.54 10.41
CA LYS A 32 11.46 -1.64 10.93
C LYS A 32 10.68 -1.22 12.18
N GLN A 33 11.33 -0.54 13.12
CA GLN A 33 10.65 -0.07 14.34
C GLN A 33 9.58 0.98 14.02
N VAL A 34 9.91 1.94 13.15
CA VAL A 34 8.96 2.96 12.68
C VAL A 34 7.73 2.32 12.04
N PHE A 35 7.94 1.26 11.24
CA PHE A 35 6.86 0.51 10.59
C PHE A 35 5.96 -0.20 11.60
N VAL A 36 6.54 -0.90 12.58
CA VAL A 36 5.76 -1.58 13.64
C VAL A 36 4.91 -0.58 14.42
N ASP A 37 5.49 0.56 14.79
CA ASP A 37 4.82 1.55 15.63
C ASP A 37 3.68 2.30 14.92
N ASN A 38 3.77 2.49 13.59
CA ASN A 38 2.89 3.40 12.87
C ASN A 38 2.13 2.78 11.68
N CYS A 39 2.67 1.72 11.06
CA CYS A 39 2.18 1.19 9.79
C CYS A 39 1.51 -0.18 9.96
N ALA A 40 2.01 -1.02 10.85
CA ALA A 40 1.53 -2.38 11.07
C ALA A 40 0.05 -2.44 11.50
N ALA A 41 -0.46 -1.37 12.12
CA ALA A 41 -1.88 -1.26 12.48
C ALA A 41 -2.81 -1.44 11.26
N CYS A 42 -2.40 -0.94 10.08
CA CYS A 42 -3.15 -1.06 8.83
C CYS A 42 -2.56 -2.11 7.89
N HIS A 43 -1.23 -2.21 7.81
CA HIS A 43 -0.54 -3.08 6.85
C HIS A 43 -0.15 -4.46 7.40
N GLY A 44 -0.43 -4.75 8.67
CA GLY A 44 0.02 -5.99 9.32
C GLY A 44 1.50 -5.96 9.68
N GLU A 45 1.91 -6.82 10.61
CA GLU A 45 3.32 -6.94 11.01
C GLU A 45 4.20 -7.57 9.92
N ASP A 46 3.60 -8.38 9.05
CA ASP A 46 4.24 -8.99 7.88
C ASP A 46 4.09 -8.14 6.61
N ALA A 47 3.54 -6.92 6.74
CA ALA A 47 3.34 -5.96 5.67
C ALA A 47 2.42 -6.42 4.52
N LYS A 48 1.61 -7.47 4.73
CA LYS A 48 0.70 -8.01 3.70
C LYS A 48 -0.58 -7.22 3.48
N GLY A 49 -0.79 -6.16 4.24
CA GLY A 49 -2.02 -5.37 4.14
C GLY A 49 -3.20 -6.01 4.88
N LYS A 50 -4.31 -5.27 4.87
CA LYS A 50 -5.61 -5.71 5.39
C LYS A 50 -6.67 -5.36 4.38
N ALA A 51 -7.30 -6.38 3.80
CA ALA A 51 -8.34 -6.20 2.79
C ALA A 51 -9.51 -5.35 3.31
N GLU A 52 -9.90 -5.51 4.59
CA GLU A 52 -11.01 -4.75 5.18
C GLU A 52 -10.74 -3.23 5.21
N MET A 53 -9.46 -2.83 5.29
CA MET A 53 -9.03 -1.43 5.30
C MET A 53 -8.70 -0.92 3.90
N GLY A 54 -8.74 -1.79 2.87
CA GLY A 54 -8.19 -1.50 1.55
C GLY A 54 -6.68 -1.23 1.56
N ALA A 55 -5.97 -1.67 2.60
CA ALA A 55 -4.54 -1.48 2.73
C ALA A 55 -3.82 -2.52 1.85
N PRO A 56 -3.01 -2.08 0.86
CA PRO A 56 -2.32 -2.99 -0.05
C PRO A 56 -1.23 -3.80 0.65
N ASP A 57 -0.89 -4.94 0.03
CA ASP A 57 0.31 -5.72 0.33
C ASP A 57 1.56 -4.93 -0.09
N LEU A 58 2.43 -4.64 0.88
CA LEU A 58 3.71 -3.96 0.68
C LEU A 58 4.89 -4.93 0.57
N ALA A 59 4.66 -6.21 0.88
CA ALA A 59 5.61 -7.31 0.72
C ALA A 59 5.49 -8.00 -0.66
N ASP A 60 4.71 -7.44 -1.59
CA ASP A 60 4.70 -7.85 -2.99
C ASP A 60 5.86 -7.19 -3.77
N ALA A 61 6.41 -7.94 -4.73
CA ALA A 61 7.41 -7.44 -5.66
C ALA A 61 6.78 -6.54 -6.75
N ILE A 62 5.47 -6.67 -6.98
CA ILE A 62 4.72 -5.92 -7.99
C ILE A 62 4.07 -4.69 -7.36
N TRP A 63 4.62 -3.52 -7.68
CA TRP A 63 4.11 -2.25 -7.19
C TRP A 63 3.22 -1.54 -8.22
N LEU A 64 1.95 -1.31 -7.88
CA LEU A 64 0.97 -0.67 -8.77
C LEU A 64 1.04 0.86 -8.82
N LYS A 65 1.42 1.52 -7.70
CA LYS A 65 1.29 2.99 -7.56
C LYS A 65 2.58 3.76 -7.27
N ALA A 66 3.58 3.11 -6.68
CA ALA A 66 4.81 3.76 -6.23
C ALA A 66 6.00 2.84 -6.51
N ARG A 67 7.09 3.36 -7.06
CA ARG A 67 8.31 2.58 -7.29
C ARG A 67 9.51 3.36 -6.77
N GLY A 68 10.31 2.70 -5.93
CA GLY A 68 11.47 3.28 -5.26
C GLY A 68 11.13 4.04 -3.98
N GLU A 69 12.15 4.21 -3.13
CA GLU A 69 12.04 4.86 -1.83
C GLU A 69 11.48 6.29 -1.92
N ASP A 70 11.90 7.08 -2.91
CA ASP A 70 11.37 8.44 -3.12
C ASP A 70 9.86 8.48 -3.35
N ALA A 71 9.31 7.48 -4.04
CA ALA A 71 7.87 7.39 -4.26
C ALA A 71 7.14 7.02 -2.96
N ILE A 72 7.73 6.13 -2.16
CA ILE A 72 7.19 5.76 -0.84
C ILE A 72 7.25 6.96 0.12
N ILE A 73 8.37 7.69 0.17
CA ILE A 73 8.53 8.93 0.95
C ILE A 73 7.41 9.92 0.62
N ARG A 74 7.17 10.17 -0.69
CA ARG A 74 6.09 11.07 -1.11
C ARG A 74 4.72 10.56 -0.70
N GLN A 75 4.46 9.26 -0.81
CA GLN A 75 3.17 8.69 -0.42
C GLN A 75 2.93 8.75 1.09
N VAL A 76 3.99 8.63 1.91
CA VAL A 76 3.90 8.76 3.38
C VAL A 76 3.72 10.22 3.78
N ALA A 77 4.49 11.14 3.18
CA ALA A 77 4.45 12.57 3.52
C ALA A 77 3.21 13.29 2.96
N SER A 78 2.70 12.85 1.80
CA SER A 78 1.56 13.46 1.12
C SER A 78 0.73 12.37 0.42
N PRO A 79 -0.11 11.65 1.18
CA PRO A 79 -0.80 10.48 0.67
C PRO A 79 -1.80 10.83 -0.43
N LYS A 80 -1.67 10.14 -1.57
CA LYS A 80 -2.67 10.18 -2.64
C LYS A 80 -3.60 8.98 -2.53
N HIS A 81 -4.83 9.24 -2.09
CA HIS A 81 -5.85 8.22 -1.99
C HIS A 81 -6.59 8.05 -3.32
N GLY A 82 -6.67 6.80 -3.80
CA GLY A 82 -7.54 6.47 -4.92
C GLY A 82 -8.98 6.32 -4.43
N VAL A 83 -9.94 6.82 -5.20
CA VAL A 83 -11.36 6.60 -4.95
C VAL A 83 -11.91 5.73 -6.07
N MET A 84 -12.55 4.61 -5.73
CA MET A 84 -13.37 3.86 -6.67
C MET A 84 -14.81 4.39 -6.55
N PRO A 85 -15.33 5.11 -7.57
CA PRO A 85 -16.67 5.68 -7.49
C PRO A 85 -17.74 4.59 -7.43
N ALA A 86 -18.86 4.89 -6.77
CA ALA A 86 -20.03 4.03 -6.83
C ALA A 86 -20.63 4.02 -8.25
N TRP A 87 -20.84 2.82 -8.80
CA TRP A 87 -21.36 2.65 -10.17
C TRP A 87 -22.87 2.40 -10.25
N ALA A 88 -23.53 2.07 -9.12
CA ALA A 88 -24.96 1.72 -9.09
C ALA A 88 -25.85 2.82 -9.72
N GLY A 89 -25.65 4.09 -9.35
CA GLY A 89 -26.43 5.20 -9.90
C GLY A 89 -26.12 5.56 -11.37
N ARG A 90 -25.07 4.98 -11.96
CA ARG A 90 -24.64 5.25 -13.35
C ARG A 90 -24.99 4.11 -14.30
N LEU A 91 -24.88 2.87 -13.83
CA LEU A 91 -25.02 1.66 -14.65
C LEU A 91 -26.24 0.81 -14.27
N GLY A 92 -26.81 1.01 -13.09
CA GLY A 92 -27.89 0.17 -12.56
C GLY A 92 -27.39 -1.20 -12.04
N ASP A 93 -28.22 -1.83 -11.22
CA ASP A 93 -27.83 -3.02 -10.45
C ASP A 93 -27.49 -4.24 -11.33
N THR A 94 -28.22 -4.44 -12.43
CA THR A 94 -27.99 -5.58 -13.33
C THR A 94 -26.60 -5.53 -13.96
N THR A 95 -26.24 -4.38 -14.56
CA THR A 95 -24.93 -4.20 -15.18
C THR A 95 -23.80 -4.25 -14.17
N VAL A 96 -24.00 -3.71 -12.95
CA VAL A 96 -23.01 -3.85 -11.88
C VAL A 96 -22.76 -5.32 -11.55
N LYS A 97 -23.80 -6.16 -11.44
CA LYS A 97 -23.65 -7.60 -11.19
C LYS A 97 -22.92 -8.33 -12.32
N GLU A 98 -23.26 -8.03 -13.58
CA GLU A 98 -22.56 -8.59 -14.74
C GLU A 98 -21.08 -8.21 -14.73
N LEU A 99 -20.75 -6.94 -14.45
CA LEU A 99 -19.37 -6.48 -14.31
C LEU A 99 -18.66 -7.14 -13.13
N THR A 100 -19.35 -7.37 -12.01
CA THR A 100 -18.78 -8.12 -10.88
C THR A 100 -18.39 -9.54 -11.29
N ILE A 101 -19.27 -10.26 -12.01
CA ILE A 101 -18.97 -11.60 -12.53
C ILE A 101 -17.77 -11.56 -13.49
N PHE A 102 -17.74 -10.58 -14.38
CA PHE A 102 -16.65 -10.41 -15.33
C PHE A 102 -15.31 -10.15 -14.63
N VAL A 103 -15.23 -9.17 -13.73
CA VAL A 103 -14.01 -8.87 -12.96
C VAL A 103 -13.58 -10.07 -12.13
N HIS A 104 -14.52 -10.81 -11.54
CA HIS A 104 -14.21 -12.04 -10.82
C HIS A 104 -13.59 -13.11 -11.72
N SER A 105 -14.10 -13.29 -12.93
CA SER A 105 -13.53 -14.23 -13.92
C SER A 105 -12.11 -13.87 -14.37
N LEU A 106 -11.71 -12.60 -14.24
CA LEU A 106 -10.35 -12.12 -14.51
C LEU A 106 -9.37 -12.35 -13.34
N GLY A 107 -9.82 -12.99 -12.25
CA GLY A 107 -9.03 -13.19 -11.03
C GLY A 107 -9.19 -12.09 -9.97
N GLY A 108 -10.22 -11.25 -10.08
CA GLY A 108 -10.55 -10.27 -9.03
C GLY A 108 -11.37 -10.88 -7.88
N GLY A 109 -11.12 -10.44 -6.64
CA GLY A 109 -12.04 -10.67 -5.51
C GLY A 109 -11.72 -11.83 -4.56
N THR A 110 -10.44 -12.13 -4.31
CA THR A 110 -10.00 -12.94 -3.16
C THR A 110 -9.41 -12.08 -2.07
#